data_AF-A0A2A5Y399-F1
#
_entry.id   AF-A0A2A5Y399-F1
#
_cell.length_a   1.000
_cell.length_b   1.000
_cell.length_c   1.000
_cell.angle_alpha   90.00
_cell.angle_beta   90.00
_cell.angle_gamma   90.00
#
_symmetry.space_group_name_H-M   'P 1'
#
loop_
_entity.id
_entity.type
_entity.pdbx_description
1 polymer ?
#
loop_
_entity_poly.entity_id
_entity_poly.type
_entity_poly.pdbx_seq_one_letter_code
_entity_poly.pdbx_strand_id
1 'polypeptide(L)'
;MNSRNLFYVRDLQINFFFKNSEIIRSLFFLEYYLFNLNIKVEEILVFKLKLKWLYDEIDKNHFNNEITSNLLPFKDKILKKKVLKIVETFSDLIYPIQIRNIEETFEKLNKEFNFIIHQEYLRFDSSFRFQMIQYLYNNRLYELEYLKKNISDIERNIPDYFEKTFIKVFFKNCVQKNKKISKTNYLINLIFNILNK
;
A
#
# COMPACT_ATOMS: atom_id res chain seq x y z
N MET A 1 14.84 -8.75 5.80
CA MET A 1 13.57 -8.76 5.04
C MET A 1 13.86 -8.92 3.54
N ASN A 2 13.21 -9.87 2.86
CA ASN A 2 13.46 -10.18 1.44
C ASN A 2 12.73 -9.17 0.53
N SER A 3 13.35 -8.71 -0.58
CA SER A 3 12.72 -7.78 -1.54
C SER A 3 11.48 -8.35 -2.22
N ARG A 4 11.31 -9.68 -2.20
CA ARG A 4 10.07 -10.36 -2.64
C ARG A 4 8.86 -10.06 -1.76
N ASN A 5 9.07 -9.53 -0.56
CA ASN A 5 8.02 -9.24 0.41
C ASN A 5 7.54 -7.78 0.34
N LEU A 6 7.89 -7.07 -0.74
CA LEU A 6 7.54 -5.68 -0.96
C LEU A 6 6.92 -5.50 -2.33
N PHE A 7 6.02 -4.52 -2.43
CA PHE A 7 5.60 -4.03 -3.72
C PHE A 7 6.78 -3.35 -4.41
N TYR A 8 6.98 -3.60 -5.71
CA TYR A 8 8.21 -3.19 -6.39
C TYR A 8 8.45 -1.66 -6.38
N VAL A 9 7.38 -0.86 -6.37
CA VAL A 9 7.47 0.61 -6.24
C VAL A 9 8.04 0.98 -4.87
N ARG A 10 7.58 0.30 -3.81
CA ARG A 10 8.07 0.46 -2.44
C ARG A 10 9.52 0.02 -2.27
N ASP A 11 9.91 -1.08 -2.91
CA ASP A 11 11.30 -1.54 -2.92
C ASP A 11 12.23 -0.48 -3.52
N LEU A 12 11.83 0.14 -4.64
CA LEU A 12 12.58 1.25 -5.21
C LEU A 12 12.62 2.46 -4.27
N GLN A 13 11.50 2.87 -3.69
CA GLN A 13 11.47 3.99 -2.73
C GLN A 13 12.36 3.74 -1.51
N ILE A 14 12.40 2.51 -0.97
CA ILE A 14 13.32 2.15 0.11
C ILE A 14 14.77 2.33 -0.35
N ASN A 15 15.10 1.81 -1.53
CA ASN A 15 16.46 1.88 -2.04
C ASN A 15 16.90 3.31 -2.40
N PHE A 16 15.96 4.21 -2.71
CA PHE A 16 16.26 5.60 -3.04
C PHE A 16 16.22 6.54 -1.83
N PHE A 17 15.20 6.45 -0.98
CA PHE A 17 14.94 7.41 0.11
C PHE A 17 15.24 6.86 1.51
N PHE A 18 15.07 5.55 1.74
CA PHE A 18 14.98 4.97 3.09
C PHE A 18 15.95 3.81 3.33
N LYS A 19 17.15 3.87 2.74
CA LYS A 19 18.10 2.74 2.69
C LYS A 19 18.30 2.04 4.04
N ASN A 20 18.30 2.79 5.15
CA ASN A 20 18.59 2.27 6.48
C ASN A 20 17.39 2.26 7.45
N SER A 21 16.19 2.65 7.03
CA SER A 21 15.03 2.69 7.94
C SER A 21 14.32 1.34 8.00
N GLU A 22 14.53 0.60 9.09
CA GLU A 22 13.82 -0.66 9.34
C GLU A 22 12.33 -0.44 9.58
N ILE A 23 11.95 0.67 10.22
CA ILE A 23 10.55 1.05 10.47
C ILE A 23 9.80 1.21 9.15
N ILE A 24 10.35 1.98 8.20
CA ILE A 24 9.70 2.20 6.90
C ILE A 24 9.66 0.90 6.08
N ARG A 25 10.73 0.10 6.13
CA ARG A 25 10.73 -1.24 5.50
C ARG A 25 9.58 -2.09 6.06
N SER A 26 9.49 -2.24 7.38
CA SER A 26 8.42 -2.98 8.04
C SER A 26 7.03 -2.43 7.73
N LEU A 27 6.89 -1.12 7.56
CA LEU A 27 5.62 -0.47 7.20
C LEU A 27 5.19 -0.84 5.78
N PHE A 28 6.13 -0.80 4.83
CA PHE A 28 5.87 -1.18 3.44
C PHE A 28 5.62 -2.68 3.30
N PHE A 29 6.23 -3.50 4.15
CA PHE A 29 5.91 -4.92 4.26
C PHE A 29 4.48 -5.14 4.74
N LEU A 30 4.06 -4.44 5.80
CA LEU A 30 2.68 -4.52 6.30
C LEU A 30 1.67 -4.13 5.21
N GLU A 31 1.89 -3.02 4.51
CA GLU A 31 1.07 -2.61 3.36
C GLU A 31 0.96 -3.73 2.33
N TYR A 32 2.10 -4.29 1.90
CA TYR A 32 2.13 -5.37 0.92
C TYR A 32 1.41 -6.62 1.43
N TYR A 33 1.60 -7.00 2.69
CA TYR A 33 0.94 -8.14 3.30
C TYR A 33 -0.58 -7.96 3.29
N LEU A 34 -1.07 -6.83 3.81
CA LEU A 34 -2.50 -6.53 3.87
C LEU A 34 -3.13 -6.54 2.48
N PHE A 35 -2.50 -5.90 1.50
CA PHE A 35 -3.09 -5.77 0.16
C PHE A 35 -3.09 -7.06 -0.65
N ASN A 36 -2.34 -8.08 -0.21
CA ASN A 36 -2.36 -9.42 -0.80
C ASN A 36 -3.28 -10.40 -0.04
N LEU A 37 -3.96 -9.95 1.02
CA LEU A 37 -5.03 -10.73 1.62
C LEU A 37 -6.21 -10.77 0.64
N ASN A 38 -6.38 -11.93 -0.01
CA ASN A 38 -7.41 -12.15 -1.01
C ASN A 38 -8.81 -12.02 -0.39
N ILE A 39 -9.53 -10.96 -0.75
CA ILE A 39 -10.92 -10.73 -0.33
C ILE A 39 -11.85 -11.37 -1.35
N LYS A 40 -11.99 -12.69 -1.27
CA LYS A 40 -13.09 -13.41 -1.95
C LYS A 40 -14.28 -13.50 -1.03
N VAL A 41 -15.48 -13.39 -1.59
CA VAL A 41 -16.75 -13.47 -0.84
C VAL A 41 -16.83 -14.79 -0.07
N GLU A 42 -16.40 -15.89 -0.70
CA GLU A 42 -16.38 -17.21 -0.08
C GLU A 42 -15.34 -17.32 1.07
N GLU A 43 -14.34 -16.44 1.10
CA GLU A 43 -13.22 -16.47 2.05
C GLU A 43 -13.29 -15.34 3.08
N ILE A 44 -14.41 -14.63 3.19
CA ILE A 44 -14.57 -13.45 4.06
C ILE A 44 -14.27 -13.75 5.54
N LEU A 45 -14.63 -14.95 6.01
CA LEU A 45 -14.34 -15.42 7.35
C LEU A 45 -12.83 -15.64 7.53
N VAL A 46 -12.18 -16.25 6.53
CA VAL A 46 -10.73 -16.47 6.54
C VAL A 46 -9.99 -15.13 6.55
N PHE A 47 -10.45 -14.15 5.77
CA PHE A 47 -9.92 -12.79 5.78
C PHE A 47 -10.02 -12.15 7.17
N LYS A 48 -11.20 -12.19 7.80
CA LYS A 48 -11.40 -11.68 9.17
C LYS A 48 -10.49 -12.36 10.18
N LEU A 49 -10.36 -13.68 10.10
CA LEU A 49 -9.49 -14.45 10.99
C LEU A 49 -8.02 -14.07 10.83
N LYS A 50 -7.53 -13.91 9.60
CA LYS A 50 -6.14 -13.48 9.34
C LYS A 50 -5.86 -12.08 9.89
N LEU A 51 -6.77 -11.13 9.70
CA LEU A 51 -6.61 -9.78 10.24
C LEU A 51 -6.67 -9.76 11.77
N LYS A 52 -7.63 -10.48 12.37
CA LYS A 52 -7.73 -10.61 13.82
C LYS A 52 -6.47 -11.25 14.41
N TRP A 53 -5.99 -12.33 13.79
CA TRP A 53 -4.75 -12.98 14.20
C TRP A 53 -3.56 -12.02 14.16
N LEU A 54 -3.39 -11.28 13.05
CA LEU A 54 -2.32 -10.30 12.92
C LEU A 54 -2.41 -9.20 13.99
N TYR A 55 -3.62 -8.69 14.23
CA TYR A 55 -3.87 -7.70 15.27
C TYR A 55 -3.46 -8.22 16.65
N ASP A 56 -3.96 -9.41 17.02
CA ASP A 56 -3.72 -10.01 18.33
C ASP A 56 -2.22 -10.29 18.55
N GLU A 57 -1.49 -10.72 17.51
CA GLU A 57 -0.04 -10.94 17.58
C GLU A 57 0.74 -9.63 17.81
N ILE A 58 0.39 -8.55 17.09
CA ILE A 58 1.03 -7.25 17.27
C ILE A 58 0.71 -6.69 18.66
N ASP A 59 -0.55 -6.74 19.09
CA ASP A 59 -0.99 -6.19 20.37
C ASP A 59 -0.26 -6.85 21.56
N LYS A 60 -0.15 -8.19 21.52
CA LYS A 60 0.55 -9.01 22.52
C LYS A 60 2.08 -9.01 22.38
N ASN A 61 2.63 -8.26 21.42
CA ASN A 61 4.06 -8.22 21.09
C ASN A 61 4.66 -9.60 20.75
N HIS A 62 3.90 -10.45 20.06
CA HIS A 62 4.33 -11.76 19.58
C HIS A 62 4.94 -11.64 18.17
N PHE A 63 6.26 -11.53 18.08
CA PHE A 63 7.00 -11.30 16.82
C PHE A 63 7.85 -12.51 16.40
N ASN A 64 7.34 -13.71 16.66
CA ASN A 64 8.15 -14.94 16.59
C ASN A 64 7.97 -15.72 15.28
N ASN A 65 6.98 -15.37 14.47
CA ASN A 65 6.70 -16.07 13.20
C ASN A 65 7.22 -15.28 12.00
N GLU A 66 7.21 -15.90 10.81
CA GLU A 66 7.77 -15.30 9.59
C GLU A 66 7.11 -13.97 9.22
N ILE A 67 5.81 -13.79 9.48
CA ILE A 67 5.09 -12.55 9.17
C ILE A 67 5.41 -11.50 10.24
N THR A 68 5.21 -11.85 11.52
CA THR A 68 5.29 -10.88 12.62
C THR A 68 6.72 -10.48 12.95
N SER A 69 7.73 -11.32 12.68
CA SER A 69 9.14 -10.93 12.83
C SER A 69 9.52 -9.73 11.96
N ASN A 70 8.88 -9.54 10.79
CA ASN A 70 9.08 -8.35 9.96
C ASN A 70 8.42 -7.08 10.55
N LEU A 71 7.63 -7.20 11.63
CA LEU A 71 6.94 -6.10 12.30
C LEU A 71 7.56 -5.75 13.67
N LEU A 72 8.69 -6.38 14.02
CA LEU A 72 9.41 -6.15 15.27
C LEU A 72 9.72 -4.66 15.56
N PRO A 73 10.06 -3.80 14.58
CA PRO A 73 10.28 -2.36 14.83
C PRO A 73 9.07 -1.63 15.42
N PHE A 74 7.86 -2.21 15.33
CA PHE A 74 6.63 -1.64 15.88
C PHE A 74 6.32 -2.10 17.31
N LYS A 75 7.28 -2.70 18.02
CA LYS A 75 7.12 -3.04 19.45
C LYS A 75 6.96 -1.79 20.34
N ASP A 76 7.45 -0.64 19.89
CA ASP A 76 7.24 0.65 20.56
C ASP A 76 5.74 0.97 20.73
N LYS A 77 5.36 1.54 21.88
CA LYS A 77 3.95 1.78 22.23
C LYS A 77 3.23 2.71 21.26
N ILE A 78 3.90 3.76 20.77
CA ILE A 78 3.30 4.76 19.88
C ILE A 78 3.13 4.15 18.49
N LEU A 79 4.20 3.57 17.94
CA LEU A 79 4.17 2.96 16.61
C LEU A 79 3.22 1.76 16.57
N LYS A 80 3.18 0.95 17.63
CA LYS A 80 2.23 -0.16 17.76
C LYS A 80 0.80 0.31 17.60
N LYS A 81 0.41 1.37 18.32
CA LYS A 81 -0.96 1.90 18.25
C LYS A 81 -1.33 2.32 16.83
N LYS A 82 -0.39 2.91 16.10
CA LYS A 82 -0.59 3.35 14.71
C LYS A 82 -0.73 2.17 13.76
N VAL A 83 0.10 1.15 13.91
CA VAL A 83 0.02 -0.09 13.12
C VAL A 83 -1.26 -0.86 13.39
N LEU A 84 -1.67 -1.01 14.65
CA LEU A 84 -2.96 -1.62 15.00
C LEU A 84 -4.13 -0.86 14.35
N LYS A 85 -4.06 0.47 14.30
CA LYS A 85 -5.08 1.29 13.63
C LYS A 85 -5.11 1.08 12.12
N ILE A 86 -3.96 0.87 11.47
CA ILE A 86 -3.89 0.49 10.06
C ILE A 86 -4.60 -0.85 9.83
N VAL A 87 -4.33 -1.86 10.66
CA VAL A 87 -4.96 -3.20 10.54
C VAL A 87 -6.47 -3.13 10.77
N GLU A 88 -6.92 -2.41 11.80
CA GLU A 88 -8.35 -2.15 12.05
C GLU A 88 -9.02 -1.45 10.87
N THR A 89 -8.44 -0.35 10.40
CA THR A 89 -9.02 0.44 9.30
C THR A 89 -9.10 -0.40 8.03
N PHE A 90 -8.08 -1.22 7.74
CA PHE A 90 -8.11 -2.13 6.60
C PHE A 90 -9.19 -3.22 6.74
N SER A 91 -9.54 -3.61 7.97
CA SER A 91 -10.62 -4.57 8.23
C SER A 91 -12.01 -4.03 7.89
N ASP A 92 -12.16 -2.71 7.72
CA ASP A 92 -13.43 -2.10 7.32
C ASP A 92 -13.74 -2.32 5.82
N LEU A 93 -12.79 -2.83 5.02
CA LEU A 93 -12.98 -3.14 3.59
C LEU A 93 -13.92 -4.34 3.32
N ILE A 94 -14.62 -4.84 4.33
CA ILE A 94 -15.44 -6.05 4.26
C ILE A 94 -16.85 -5.72 3.76
N TYR A 95 -17.05 -5.97 2.46
CA TYR A 95 -18.31 -6.26 1.72
C TYR A 95 -19.58 -5.40 1.94
N PRO A 96 -20.33 -5.04 0.87
CA PRO A 96 -19.90 -4.95 -0.53
C PRO A 96 -19.05 -3.69 -0.72
N ILE A 97 -17.97 -3.87 -1.47
CA ILE A 97 -17.01 -2.82 -1.83
C ILE A 97 -17.74 -1.79 -2.69
N GLN A 98 -18.28 -0.73 -2.09
CA GLN A 98 -18.58 0.49 -2.82
C GLN A 98 -17.30 1.32 -2.87
N ILE A 99 -16.91 1.81 -4.05
CA ILE A 99 -15.67 2.61 -4.19
C ILE A 99 -15.58 3.75 -3.19
N ARG A 100 -16.69 4.43 -2.87
CA ARG A 100 -16.69 5.51 -1.87
C ARG A 100 -16.18 5.02 -0.51
N ASN A 101 -16.58 3.81 -0.11
CA ASN A 101 -16.10 3.17 1.12
C ASN A 101 -14.62 2.80 1.03
N ILE A 102 -14.12 2.44 -0.16
CA ILE A 102 -12.69 2.22 -0.38
C ILE A 102 -11.92 3.52 -0.17
N GLU A 103 -12.32 4.59 -0.85
CA GLU A 103 -11.58 5.85 -0.85
C GLU A 103 -11.44 6.41 0.58
N GLU A 104 -12.55 6.50 1.32
CA GLU A 104 -12.54 6.94 2.72
C GLU A 104 -11.67 6.05 3.63
N THR A 105 -11.68 4.74 3.39
CA THR A 105 -10.86 3.80 4.16
C THR A 105 -9.37 4.02 3.88
N PHE A 106 -9.00 4.21 2.61
CA PHE A 106 -7.63 4.48 2.22
C PHE A 106 -7.15 5.86 2.70
N GLU A 107 -8.00 6.88 2.73
CA GLU A 107 -7.66 8.17 3.36
C GLU A 107 -7.33 8.02 4.85
N LYS A 108 -8.16 7.27 5.60
CA LYS A 108 -7.91 7.00 7.02
C LYS A 108 -6.64 6.19 7.24
N LEU A 109 -6.44 5.13 6.45
CA LEU A 109 -5.25 4.28 6.49
C LEU A 109 -3.99 5.11 6.20
N ASN A 110 -4.03 5.95 5.16
CA ASN A 110 -2.90 6.78 4.73
C ASN A 110 -2.49 7.81 5.77
N LYS A 111 -3.44 8.39 6.52
CA LYS A 111 -3.13 9.30 7.63
C LYS A 111 -2.25 8.63 8.69
N GLU A 112 -2.58 7.41 9.08
CA GLU A 112 -1.78 6.64 10.06
C GLU A 112 -0.46 6.17 9.45
N PHE A 113 -0.45 5.84 8.16
CA PHE A 113 0.74 5.44 7.41
C PHE A 113 1.77 6.58 7.31
N ASN A 114 1.36 7.77 6.85
CA ASN A 114 2.25 8.92 6.74
C ASN A 114 2.66 9.45 8.11
N PHE A 115 1.83 9.29 9.15
CA PHE A 115 2.26 9.58 10.52
C PHE A 115 3.51 8.80 10.90
N ILE A 116 3.56 7.49 10.59
CA ILE A 116 4.71 6.64 10.87
C ILE A 116 5.91 7.07 10.01
N ILE A 117 5.71 7.33 8.71
CA ILE A 117 6.79 7.82 7.84
C ILE A 117 7.40 9.10 8.39
N HIS A 118 6.58 10.05 8.82
CA HIS A 118 7.03 11.36 9.32
C HIS A 118 7.81 11.28 10.64
N GLN A 119 7.75 10.17 11.39
CA GLN A 119 8.65 9.97 12.53
C GLN A 119 10.11 9.80 12.08
N GLU A 120 10.33 9.26 10.87
CA GLU A 120 11.66 8.95 10.33
C GLU A 120 12.09 9.94 9.24
N TYR A 121 11.12 10.46 8.46
CA TYR A 121 11.40 11.27 7.29
C TYR A 121 10.25 12.25 6.98
N LEU A 122 10.34 13.46 7.54
CA LEU A 122 9.32 14.51 7.44
C LEU A 122 9.01 15.04 6.03
N ARG A 123 9.86 14.75 5.03
CA ARG A 123 9.73 15.30 3.67
C ARG A 123 9.11 14.33 2.67
N PHE A 124 8.64 13.18 3.12
CA PHE A 124 8.01 12.19 2.25
C PHE A 124 6.59 11.91 2.70
N ASP A 125 5.66 12.04 1.77
CA ASP A 125 4.28 11.63 1.92
C ASP A 125 3.97 10.56 0.88
N SER A 126 3.31 9.48 1.32
CA SER A 126 2.65 8.57 0.38
C SER A 126 1.23 9.04 0.10
N SER A 127 0.75 8.84 -1.13
CA SER A 127 -0.61 9.15 -1.52
C SER A 127 -1.59 8.01 -1.18
N PHE A 128 -2.70 8.32 -0.52
CA PHE A 128 -3.79 7.35 -0.34
C PHE A 128 -4.31 6.81 -1.68
N ARG A 129 -4.28 7.64 -2.75
CA ARG A 129 -4.69 7.21 -4.09
C ARG A 129 -3.74 6.19 -4.67
N PHE A 130 -2.44 6.34 -4.44
CA PHE A 130 -1.45 5.33 -4.82
C PHE A 130 -1.73 4.01 -4.09
N GLN A 131 -1.91 4.05 -2.77
CA GLN A 131 -2.20 2.85 -1.97
C GLN A 131 -3.49 2.15 -2.44
N MET A 132 -4.54 2.92 -2.72
CA MET A 132 -5.79 2.42 -3.28
C MET A 132 -5.58 1.76 -4.64
N ILE A 133 -4.90 2.43 -5.58
CA ILE A 133 -4.64 1.88 -6.92
C ILE A 133 -3.76 0.63 -6.86
N GLN A 134 -2.76 0.59 -5.97
CA GLN A 134 -1.95 -0.59 -5.71
C GLN A 134 -2.81 -1.76 -5.21
N TYR A 135 -3.72 -1.51 -4.26
CA TYR A 135 -4.65 -2.53 -3.76
C TYR A 135 -5.57 -3.06 -4.86
N LEU A 136 -6.18 -2.19 -5.67
CA LEU A 136 -7.03 -2.59 -6.80
C LEU A 136 -6.25 -3.38 -7.85
N TYR A 137 -5.01 -2.98 -8.13
CA TYR A 137 -4.11 -3.68 -9.05
C TYR A 137 -3.78 -5.10 -8.58
N ASN A 138 -3.43 -5.28 -7.30
CA ASN A 138 -3.07 -6.58 -6.73
C ASN A 138 -4.26 -7.55 -6.74
N ASN A 139 -5.45 -7.06 -6.39
CA ASN A 139 -6.66 -7.88 -6.29
C ASN A 139 -7.44 -7.99 -7.62
N ARG A 140 -6.97 -7.34 -8.69
CA ARG A 140 -7.64 -7.27 -10.00
C ARG A 140 -9.09 -6.75 -9.91
N LEU A 141 -9.34 -5.85 -8.96
CA LEU A 141 -10.65 -5.25 -8.70
C LEU A 141 -10.79 -3.98 -9.53
N TYR A 142 -10.90 -4.13 -10.86
CA TYR A 142 -11.01 -2.97 -11.75
C TYR A 142 -12.47 -2.57 -11.93
N GLU A 143 -12.93 -1.59 -11.16
CA GLU A 143 -14.09 -0.79 -11.58
C GLU A 143 -13.65 0.21 -12.65
N LEU A 144 -13.40 -0.32 -13.85
CA LEU A 144 -12.79 0.39 -14.97
C LEU A 144 -13.52 1.69 -15.31
N GLU A 145 -14.84 1.74 -15.17
CA GLU A 145 -15.64 2.92 -15.49
C GLU A 145 -15.41 4.07 -14.51
N TYR A 146 -15.40 3.80 -13.20
CA TYR A 146 -15.09 4.82 -12.19
C TYR A 146 -13.67 5.35 -12.37
N LEU A 147 -12.71 4.44 -12.52
CA LEU A 147 -11.31 4.77 -12.69
C LEU A 147 -11.07 5.61 -13.95
N LYS A 148 -11.74 5.30 -15.06
CA LYS A 148 -11.66 6.09 -16.30
C LYS A 148 -12.24 7.50 -16.12
N LYS A 149 -13.38 7.64 -15.43
CA LYS A 149 -14.03 8.94 -15.22
C LYS A 149 -13.23 9.88 -14.33
N ASN A 150 -12.49 9.33 -13.36
CA ASN A 150 -11.77 10.12 -12.35
C ASN A 150 -10.25 10.18 -12.55
N ILE A 151 -9.74 9.73 -13.71
CA ILE A 151 -8.29 9.63 -13.98
C ILE A 151 -7.55 10.96 -13.74
N SER A 152 -8.09 12.08 -14.22
CA SER A 152 -7.45 13.39 -14.12
C SER A 152 -7.28 13.81 -12.66
N ASP A 153 -8.27 13.52 -11.82
CA ASP A 153 -8.25 13.90 -10.41
C ASP A 153 -7.39 12.96 -9.58
N ILE A 154 -7.30 11.68 -9.99
CA ILE A 154 -6.42 10.70 -9.36
C ILE A 154 -4.95 11.01 -9.66
N GLU A 155 -4.63 11.41 -10.88
CA GLU A 155 -3.25 11.79 -11.27
C GLU A 155 -2.82 13.14 -10.69
N ARG A 156 -3.77 14.01 -10.34
CA ARG A 156 -3.51 15.27 -9.64
C ARG A 156 -3.13 14.99 -8.18
N ASN A 157 -2.13 15.73 -7.72
CA ASN A 157 -1.70 15.79 -6.31
C ASN A 157 -1.02 14.52 -5.73
N ILE A 158 -0.33 13.73 -6.55
CA ILE A 158 0.58 12.69 -6.04
C ILE A 158 1.96 13.32 -5.80
N PRO A 159 2.46 13.36 -4.55
CA PRO A 159 3.70 14.06 -4.20
C PRO A 159 4.95 13.33 -4.68
N ASP A 160 4.93 11.99 -4.70
CA ASP A 160 6.10 11.16 -5.03
C ASP A 160 6.15 10.73 -6.51
N TYR A 161 7.35 10.79 -7.12
CA TYR A 161 7.55 10.46 -8.54
C TYR A 161 7.39 8.98 -8.85
N PHE A 162 7.72 8.09 -7.91
CA PHE A 162 7.56 6.66 -8.08
C PHE A 162 6.07 6.32 -8.10
N GLU A 163 5.32 6.83 -7.12
CA GLU A 163 3.86 6.67 -7.04
C GLU A 163 3.14 7.27 -8.26
N LYS A 164 3.51 8.49 -8.64
CA LYS A 164 2.91 9.18 -9.81
C LYS A 164 3.17 8.42 -11.10
N THR A 165 4.38 7.90 -11.28
CA THR A 165 4.72 7.09 -12.46
C THR A 165 3.91 5.80 -12.46
N PHE A 166 3.76 5.15 -11.31
CA PHE A 166 2.98 3.92 -11.20
C PHE A 166 1.54 4.14 -11.64
N ILE A 167 0.89 5.18 -11.13
CA ILE A 167 -0.50 5.51 -11.45
C ILE A 167 -0.67 5.78 -12.95
N LYS A 168 0.22 6.58 -13.56
CA LYS A 168 0.20 6.83 -15.02
C LYS A 168 0.31 5.55 -15.83
N VAL A 169 1.25 4.67 -15.47
CA VAL A 169 1.51 3.41 -16.16
C VAL A 169 0.35 2.43 -15.95
N PHE A 170 -0.27 2.42 -14.76
CA PHE A 170 -1.47 1.65 -14.45
C PHE A 170 -2.64 2.05 -15.34
N PHE A 171 -2.96 3.34 -15.44
CA PHE A 171 -4.05 3.79 -16.32
C PHE A 171 -3.78 3.47 -17.79
N LYS A 172 -2.56 3.73 -18.27
CA LYS A 172 -2.18 3.50 -19.67
C LYS A 172 -2.19 2.02 -20.08
N ASN A 173 -1.87 1.10 -19.16
CA ASN A 173 -1.76 -0.32 -19.51
C ASN A 173 -2.90 -1.16 -18.96
N CYS A 174 -3.22 -1.05 -17.67
CA CYS A 174 -4.24 -1.88 -17.05
C CYS A 174 -5.63 -1.40 -17.46
N VAL A 175 -5.91 -0.10 -17.31
CA VAL A 175 -7.27 0.43 -17.53
C VAL A 175 -7.59 0.60 -19.02
N GLN A 176 -6.62 1.05 -19.82
CA GLN A 176 -6.84 1.31 -21.26
C GLN A 176 -6.57 0.09 -22.15
N LYS A 177 -5.62 -0.77 -21.77
CA LYS A 177 -5.14 -1.87 -22.64
C LYS A 177 -5.37 -3.26 -22.05
N ASN A 178 -5.94 -3.36 -20.84
CA ASN A 178 -6.12 -4.62 -20.11
C ASN A 178 -4.81 -5.45 -20.01
N LYS A 179 -3.66 -4.78 -19.87
CA LYS A 179 -2.33 -5.40 -19.77
C LYS A 179 -1.72 -5.17 -18.40
N LYS A 180 -1.04 -6.19 -17.88
CA LYS A 180 -0.20 -6.06 -16.68
C LYS A 180 0.95 -5.08 -16.93
N ILE A 181 1.38 -4.40 -15.87
CA ILE A 181 2.54 -3.51 -15.92
C ILE A 181 3.81 -4.36 -15.89
N SER A 182 4.64 -4.27 -16.94
CA SER A 182 5.98 -4.86 -16.89
C SER A 182 6.92 -3.95 -16.11
N LYS A 183 7.85 -4.55 -15.35
CA LYS A 183 8.87 -3.80 -14.59
C LYS A 183 9.69 -2.89 -15.50
N THR A 184 10.10 -3.39 -16.67
CA THR A 184 10.84 -2.62 -17.66
C THR A 184 10.08 -1.40 -18.15
N ASN A 185 8.79 -1.55 -18.47
CA ASN A 185 7.96 -0.43 -18.92
C ASN A 185 7.82 0.62 -17.81
N TYR A 186 7.58 0.20 -16.57
CA TYR A 186 7.54 1.13 -15.44
C TYR A 186 8.87 1.88 -15.27
N LEU A 187 10.01 1.19 -15.27
CA LEU A 187 11.33 1.80 -15.08
C LEU A 187 11.66 2.80 -16.18
N ILE A 188 11.35 2.49 -17.45
CA ILE A 188 11.52 3.43 -18.56
C ILE A 188 10.71 4.71 -18.32
N ASN A 189 9.42 4.58 -17.95
CA ASN A 189 8.58 5.75 -17.67
C ASN A 189 9.05 6.53 -16.43
N LEU A 190 9.60 5.85 -15.43
CA LEU A 190 10.15 6.48 -14.23
C LEU A 190 11.36 7.34 -14.58
N ILE A 191 12.31 6.79 -15.36
CA ILE A 191 13.49 7.52 -15.83
C ILE A 191 13.07 8.75 -16.63
N PHE A 192 12.16 8.60 -17.60
CA PHE A 192 11.66 9.75 -18.38
C PHE A 192 10.98 10.82 -17.50
N ASN A 193 10.18 10.42 -16.50
CA ASN A 193 9.54 11.38 -15.59
C ASN A 193 10.55 12.08 -14.66
N ILE A 194 11.66 11.43 -14.31
CA ILE A 194 12.73 12.04 -13.50
C ILE A 194 13.58 12.99 -14.35
N LEU A 195 13.88 12.65 -15.60
CA LEU A 195 14.73 13.45 -16.50
C LEU A 195 14.03 14.66 -17.13
N ASN A 196 12.71 14.58 -17.39
CA ASN A 196 11.94 15.68 -17.98
C ASN A 196 11.45 16.71 -16.94
N LYS A 197 12.25 16.94 -15.90
CA LYS A 197 12.02 17.91 -14.82
C LYS A 197 13.15 18.93 -14.82
#